data_AF-A0A8T6II20-F1
#
_entry.id   AF-A0A8T6II20-F1
#
_cell.length_a   1.000
_cell.length_b   1.000
_cell.length_c   1.000
_cell.angle_alpha   90.00
_cell.angle_beta   90.00
_cell.angle_gamma   90.00
#
_symmetry.space_group_name_H-M   'P 1'
#
loop_
_entity.id
_entity.type
_entity.pdbx_description
1 polymer ?
#
loop_
_entity_poly.entity_id
_entity_poly.type
_entity_poly.pdbx_seq_one_letter_code
_entity_poly.pdbx_strand_id
1 'polypeptide(L)'
;MAERSRALGGAVVPTETLSENTTGTHRWRAMTERPEFRYLPAELRENYVVRVQRAALAVTPETGAEYLALRKRLIVALHDAGVPVLLGSDSPQVFNVPGFSIHRELEAMVAAGLTPYEALATGTTAPAAFLRTADWGAIAPGRDADLVLLEADPLADIANTRKIAGVMVRGRWLDRAEIDAGLAAIAERHR
;
A
#
# COMPACT_ATOMS: atom_id res chain seq x y z
N MET A 1 -13.40 10.19 -18.89
CA MET A 1 -12.97 10.34 -17.48
C MET A 1 -11.45 10.54 -17.42
N ALA A 2 -10.64 9.60 -17.92
CA ALA A 2 -9.17 9.70 -17.94
C ALA A 2 -8.63 10.99 -18.60
N GLU A 3 -9.13 11.38 -19.78
CA GLU A 3 -8.73 12.63 -20.45
C GLU A 3 -8.98 13.88 -19.59
N ARG A 4 -10.12 13.91 -18.90
CA ARG A 4 -10.48 15.03 -18.01
C ARG A 4 -9.61 15.03 -16.76
N SER A 5 -9.33 13.87 -16.17
CA SER A 5 -8.40 13.76 -15.04
C SER A 5 -7.00 14.27 -15.41
N ARG A 6 -6.50 13.90 -16.59
CA ARG A 6 -5.20 14.36 -17.10
C ARG A 6 -5.20 15.87 -17.36
N ALA A 7 -6.23 16.39 -18.03
CA ALA A 7 -6.34 17.81 -18.36
C ALA A 7 -6.37 18.72 -17.12
N LEU A 8 -6.88 18.21 -16.00
CA LEU A 8 -6.93 18.93 -14.72
C LEU A 8 -5.66 18.73 -13.87
N GLY A 9 -4.69 17.95 -14.34
CA GLY A 9 -3.49 17.60 -13.57
C GLY A 9 -3.78 16.74 -12.34
N GLY A 10 -4.89 15.98 -12.35
CA GLY A 10 -5.29 15.11 -11.26
C GLY A 10 -4.51 13.79 -11.24
N ALA A 11 -4.36 13.23 -10.04
CA ALA A 11 -3.82 11.89 -9.83
C ALA A 11 -4.86 11.00 -9.13
N VAL A 12 -4.65 9.68 -9.19
CA VAL A 12 -5.51 8.68 -8.56
C VAL A 12 -4.70 7.91 -7.53
N VAL A 13 -5.22 7.81 -6.31
CA VAL A 13 -4.72 6.93 -5.25
C VAL A 13 -5.75 5.82 -5.08
N PRO A 14 -5.51 4.58 -5.55
CA PRO A 14 -6.55 3.56 -5.62
C PRO A 14 -7.02 3.03 -4.27
N THR A 15 -6.13 2.93 -3.28
CA THR A 15 -6.41 2.30 -1.97
C THR A 15 -7.09 0.94 -2.12
N GLU A 16 -6.63 0.15 -3.08
CA GLU A 16 -7.27 -1.11 -3.50
C GLU A 16 -7.31 -2.11 -2.36
N THR A 17 -6.26 -2.16 -1.54
CA THR A 17 -6.21 -3.00 -0.33
C THR A 17 -7.35 -2.73 0.65
N LEU A 18 -7.77 -1.47 0.82
CA LEU A 18 -8.90 -1.16 1.68
C LEU A 18 -10.21 -1.70 1.09
N SER A 19 -10.37 -1.58 -0.23
CA SER A 19 -11.53 -2.12 -0.94
C SER A 19 -11.57 -3.64 -0.83
N GLU A 20 -10.43 -4.30 -1.01
CA GLU A 20 -10.26 -5.75 -0.83
C GLU A 20 -10.51 -6.21 0.60
N ASN A 21 -10.18 -5.41 1.62
CA ASN A 21 -10.42 -5.76 3.02
C ASN A 21 -11.92 -5.59 3.41
N THR A 22 -12.63 -4.66 2.79
CA THR A 22 -13.99 -4.26 3.21
C THR A 22 -15.12 -4.83 2.37
N THR A 23 -14.86 -5.20 1.12
CA THR A 23 -15.90 -5.59 0.15
C THR A 23 -16.10 -7.10 0.12
N GLY A 24 -17.30 -7.59 0.48
CA GLY A 24 -17.70 -8.99 0.29
C GLY A 24 -16.83 -10.01 1.04
N THR A 25 -16.04 -9.59 2.04
CA THR A 25 -15.06 -10.46 2.68
C THR A 25 -15.65 -11.23 3.85
N HIS A 26 -15.74 -12.55 3.70
CA HIS A 26 -15.81 -13.48 4.83
C HIS A 26 -14.41 -13.85 5.36
N ARG A 27 -13.37 -13.22 4.81
CA ARG A 27 -11.94 -13.50 5.08
C ARG A 27 -11.40 -12.79 6.32
N TRP A 28 -12.23 -12.01 7.01
CA TRP A 28 -11.80 -11.21 8.16
C TRP A 28 -11.14 -12.03 9.28
N ARG A 29 -11.53 -13.30 9.45
CA ARG A 29 -10.84 -14.22 10.38
C ARG A 29 -9.38 -14.42 10.00
N ALA A 30 -9.09 -14.73 8.74
CA ALA A 30 -7.71 -14.82 8.26
C ALA A 30 -6.96 -13.47 8.35
N MET A 31 -7.67 -12.35 8.21
CA MET A 31 -7.05 -11.03 8.37
C MET A 31 -6.66 -10.72 9.81
N THR A 32 -7.39 -11.23 10.81
CA THR A 32 -7.03 -11.09 12.23
C THR A 32 -5.80 -11.91 12.62
N GLU A 33 -5.44 -12.93 11.84
CA GLU A 33 -4.29 -13.80 12.07
C GLU A 33 -2.98 -13.25 11.45
N ARG A 34 -3.07 -12.13 10.71
CA ARG A 34 -1.89 -11.49 10.11
C ARG A 34 -0.91 -11.05 11.22
N PRO A 35 0.40 -11.40 11.13
CA PRO A 35 1.37 -11.12 12.20
C PRO A 35 1.43 -9.65 12.62
N GLU A 36 1.29 -8.74 11.67
CA GLU A 36 1.35 -7.30 11.91
C GLU A 36 0.11 -6.73 12.63
N PHE A 37 -0.96 -7.50 12.77
CA PHE A 37 -2.16 -7.04 13.47
C PHE A 37 -1.86 -6.68 14.93
N ARG A 38 -0.84 -7.33 15.52
CA ARG A 38 -0.35 -7.04 16.87
C ARG A 38 0.16 -5.60 17.07
N TYR A 39 0.46 -4.87 15.99
CA TYR A 39 0.93 -3.48 16.07
C TYR A 39 -0.21 -2.46 16.14
N LEU A 40 -1.47 -2.90 16.16
CA LEU A 40 -2.63 -2.02 16.32
C LEU A 40 -3.19 -2.07 17.76
N PRO A 41 -3.69 -0.94 18.29
CA PRO A 41 -4.45 -0.92 19.54
C PRO A 41 -5.60 -1.93 19.54
N ALA A 42 -5.85 -2.57 20.69
CA ALA A 42 -6.91 -3.59 20.83
C ALA A 42 -8.30 -3.06 20.41
N GLU A 43 -8.67 -1.86 20.85
CA GLU A 43 -9.94 -1.22 20.49
C GLU A 43 -10.09 -1.05 18.96
N LEU A 44 -9.00 -0.68 18.27
CA LEU A 44 -9.01 -0.52 16.82
C LEU A 44 -9.16 -1.87 16.11
N ARG A 45 -8.50 -2.93 16.61
CA ARG A 45 -8.63 -4.29 16.10
C ARG A 45 -10.07 -4.80 16.20
N GLU A 46 -10.71 -4.59 17.36
CA GLU A 46 -12.10 -4.96 17.60
C GLU A 46 -13.06 -4.17 16.69
N ASN A 47 -12.83 -2.86 16.55
CA ASN A 47 -13.63 -2.00 15.69
C ASN A 47 -13.60 -2.46 14.22
N TYR A 48 -12.45 -2.90 13.70
CA TYR A 48 -12.36 -3.41 12.34
C TYR A 48 -13.19 -4.67 12.11
N VAL A 49 -13.19 -5.61 13.08
CA VAL A 49 -14.01 -6.83 13.00
C VAL A 49 -15.49 -6.47 12.94
N VAL A 50 -15.94 -5.53 13.77
CA VAL A 50 -17.34 -5.06 13.74
C VAL A 50 -17.67 -4.40 12.39
N ARG A 51 -16.79 -3.54 11.88
CA ARG A 51 -17.00 -2.84 10.60
C ARG A 51 -17.11 -3.81 9.42
N VAL A 52 -16.20 -4.78 9.31
CA VAL A 52 -16.20 -5.73 8.19
C VAL A 52 -17.36 -6.72 8.28
N GLN A 53 -17.76 -7.14 9.49
CA GLN A 53 -18.94 -7.98 9.67
C GLN A 53 -20.21 -7.27 9.19
N ARG A 54 -20.37 -5.98 9.51
CA ARG A 54 -21.49 -5.18 8.97
C ARG A 54 -21.42 -5.03 7.45
N ALA A 55 -20.25 -4.75 6.90
CA ALA A 55 -20.08 -4.61 5.45
C ALA A 55 -20.38 -5.92 4.70
N ALA A 56 -19.95 -7.07 5.25
CA ALA A 56 -20.19 -8.39 4.68
C ALA A 56 -21.67 -8.80 4.66
N LEU A 57 -22.54 -8.14 5.43
CA LEU A 57 -23.99 -8.34 5.36
C LEU A 57 -24.65 -7.54 4.23
N ALA A 58 -23.99 -6.48 3.74
CA ALA A 58 -24.56 -5.55 2.77
C ALA A 58 -24.29 -5.93 1.32
N VAL A 59 -23.23 -6.71 1.06
CA VAL A 59 -22.76 -7.06 -0.29
C VAL A 59 -22.48 -8.56 -0.34
N THR A 60 -23.03 -9.25 -1.34
CA THR A 60 -22.76 -10.68 -1.56
C THR A 60 -21.33 -10.91 -2.06
N PRO A 61 -20.74 -12.11 -1.85
CA PRO A 61 -19.42 -12.43 -2.37
C PRO A 61 -19.28 -12.21 -3.88
N GLU A 62 -20.32 -12.54 -4.66
CA GLU A 62 -20.32 -12.43 -6.12
C GLU A 62 -20.27 -10.96 -6.56
N THR A 63 -21.17 -10.12 -6.03
CA THR A 63 -21.18 -8.69 -6.33
C THR A 63 -19.90 -8.01 -5.84
N GLY A 64 -19.36 -8.45 -4.69
CA GLY A 64 -18.08 -7.96 -4.19
C GLY A 64 -16.91 -8.29 -5.13
N ALA A 65 -16.87 -9.51 -5.68
CA ALA A 65 -15.85 -9.91 -6.63
C ALA A 65 -15.94 -9.13 -7.95
N GLU A 66 -17.15 -8.92 -8.48
CA GLU A 66 -17.37 -8.09 -9.67
C GLU A 66 -16.91 -6.64 -9.47
N TYR A 67 -17.22 -6.07 -8.30
CA TYR A 67 -16.78 -4.73 -7.92
C TYR A 67 -15.24 -4.61 -7.89
N LEU A 68 -14.56 -5.53 -7.21
CA LEU A 68 -13.10 -5.52 -7.13
C LEU A 68 -12.45 -5.74 -8.51
N ALA A 69 -13.02 -6.62 -9.34
CA ALA A 69 -12.56 -6.81 -10.72
C ALA A 69 -12.75 -5.55 -11.59
N LEU A 70 -13.84 -4.81 -11.41
CA LEU A 70 -14.04 -3.52 -12.06
C LEU A 70 -13.01 -2.49 -11.60
N ARG A 71 -12.74 -2.39 -10.28
CA ARG A 71 -11.73 -1.46 -9.75
C ARG A 71 -10.35 -1.70 -10.34
N LYS A 72 -9.89 -2.95 -10.37
CA LYS A 72 -8.59 -3.32 -10.97
C LYS A 72 -8.50 -2.92 -12.44
N ARG A 73 -9.56 -3.16 -13.23
CA ARG A 73 -9.63 -2.69 -14.63
C ARG A 73 -9.57 -1.17 -14.75
N LEU A 74 -10.19 -0.43 -13.83
CA LEU A 74 -10.13 1.03 -13.82
C LEU A 74 -8.73 1.54 -13.48
N ILE A 75 -8.02 0.91 -12.55
CA ILE A 75 -6.62 1.25 -12.21
C ILE A 75 -5.75 1.14 -13.48
N VAL A 76 -5.83 0.00 -14.17
CA VAL A 76 -5.06 -0.22 -15.42
C VAL A 76 -5.48 0.77 -16.51
N ALA A 77 -6.78 0.93 -16.76
CA ALA A 77 -7.26 1.84 -17.79
C ALA A 77 -6.83 3.30 -17.56
N LEU A 78 -6.72 3.73 -16.29
CA LEU A 78 -6.22 5.06 -15.94
C LEU A 78 -4.70 5.15 -16.12
N HIS A 79 -3.98 4.13 -15.69
CA HIS A 79 -2.53 4.01 -15.86
C HIS A 79 -2.14 4.04 -17.34
N ASP A 80 -2.76 3.21 -18.17
CA ASP A 80 -2.53 3.12 -19.63
C ASP A 80 -2.87 4.43 -20.34
N ALA A 81 -3.86 5.16 -19.81
CA ALA A 81 -4.20 6.49 -20.28
C ALA A 81 -3.24 7.58 -19.74
N GLY A 82 -2.15 7.24 -19.06
CA GLY A 82 -1.17 8.21 -18.55
C GLY A 82 -1.75 9.14 -17.47
N VAL A 83 -2.79 8.73 -16.75
CA VAL A 83 -3.21 9.41 -15.52
C VAL A 83 -2.25 8.97 -14.42
N PRO A 84 -1.62 9.88 -13.67
CA PRO A 84 -0.75 9.50 -12.57
C PRO A 84 -1.48 8.62 -11.55
N VAL A 85 -0.95 7.43 -11.32
CA VAL A 85 -1.36 6.53 -10.24
C VAL A 85 -0.33 6.65 -9.12
N LEU A 86 -0.81 6.89 -7.90
CA LEU A 86 0.02 7.10 -6.72
C LEU A 86 -0.25 5.99 -5.70
N LEU A 87 0.80 5.53 -5.05
CA LEU A 87 0.75 4.50 -4.02
C LEU A 87 0.15 5.06 -2.72
N GLY A 88 -0.89 4.42 -2.21
CA GLY A 88 -1.48 4.75 -0.93
C GLY A 88 -2.42 3.65 -0.48
N SER A 89 -2.31 3.24 0.78
CA SER A 89 -3.12 2.14 1.34
C SER A 89 -4.22 2.62 2.28
N ASP A 90 -4.34 3.93 2.53
CA ASP A 90 -5.32 4.47 3.49
C ASP A 90 -5.17 3.89 4.91
N SER A 91 -3.95 3.53 5.34
CA SER A 91 -3.70 3.07 6.72
C SER A 91 -3.86 4.23 7.73
N PRO A 92 -4.46 4.03 8.92
CA PRO A 92 -4.96 2.78 9.47
C PRO A 92 -6.47 2.61 9.28
N GLN A 93 -6.97 2.51 8.05
CA GLN A 93 -8.33 1.99 7.81
C GLN A 93 -8.39 0.46 7.95
N VAL A 94 -9.59 -0.10 7.78
CA VAL A 94 -9.95 -1.49 8.06
C VAL A 94 -8.91 -2.49 7.54
N PHE A 95 -8.23 -3.16 8.47
CA PHE A 95 -7.15 -4.15 8.26
C PHE A 95 -5.88 -3.65 7.52
N ASN A 96 -5.74 -2.35 7.30
CA ASN A 96 -4.53 -1.75 6.75
C ASN A 96 -3.61 -1.25 7.86
N VAL A 97 -2.73 -2.13 8.35
CA VAL A 97 -1.73 -1.80 9.36
C VAL A 97 -0.67 -0.87 8.76
N PRO A 98 -0.39 0.31 9.36
CA PRO A 98 0.60 1.27 8.86
C PRO A 98 1.96 0.64 8.56
N GLY A 99 2.57 1.03 7.45
CA GLY A 99 3.82 0.45 6.94
C GLY A 99 3.63 -0.91 6.25
N PHE A 100 2.86 -1.83 6.83
CA PHE A 100 2.68 -3.17 6.27
C PHE A 100 1.71 -3.22 5.09
N SER A 101 0.61 -2.44 5.14
CA SER A 101 -0.40 -2.42 4.08
C SER A 101 0.10 -1.84 2.76
N ILE A 102 1.14 -1.02 2.78
CA ILE A 102 1.70 -0.43 1.55
C ILE A 102 2.30 -1.49 0.62
N HIS A 103 2.87 -2.57 1.17
CA HIS A 103 3.38 -3.70 0.41
C HIS A 103 2.24 -4.50 -0.25
N ARG A 104 1.09 -4.60 0.42
CA ARG A 104 -0.10 -5.22 -0.18
C ARG A 104 -0.69 -4.35 -1.28
N GLU A 105 -0.60 -3.03 -1.16
CA GLU A 105 -1.06 -2.12 -2.20
C GLU A 105 -0.20 -2.26 -3.46
N LEU A 106 1.11 -2.46 -3.32
CA LEU A 106 2.00 -2.81 -4.42
C LEU A 106 1.61 -4.15 -5.07
N GLU A 107 1.34 -5.19 -4.27
CA GLU A 107 0.83 -6.47 -4.77
C GLU A 107 -0.51 -6.33 -5.50
N ALA A 108 -1.43 -5.52 -4.97
CA ALA A 108 -2.73 -5.26 -5.57
C ALA A 108 -2.58 -4.56 -6.92
N MET A 109 -1.64 -3.61 -7.05
CA MET A 109 -1.32 -2.97 -8.32
C MET A 109 -0.73 -3.94 -9.35
N VAL A 110 0.20 -4.80 -8.93
CA VAL A 110 0.74 -5.84 -9.83
C VAL A 110 -0.33 -6.84 -10.23
N ALA A 111 -1.17 -7.27 -9.29
CA ALA A 111 -2.30 -8.15 -9.56
C ALA A 111 -3.39 -7.50 -10.44
N ALA A 112 -3.47 -6.16 -10.46
CA ALA A 112 -4.35 -5.43 -11.37
C ALA A 112 -3.82 -5.44 -12.81
N GLY A 113 -2.50 -5.47 -13.00
CA GLY A 113 -1.85 -5.55 -14.31
C GLY A 113 -0.60 -4.70 -14.48
N LEU A 114 -0.19 -3.92 -13.48
CA LEU A 114 1.06 -3.15 -13.54
C LEU A 114 2.27 -4.09 -13.44
N THR A 115 3.36 -3.76 -14.11
CA THR A 115 4.65 -4.40 -13.86
C THR A 115 5.17 -4.02 -12.46
N PRO A 116 6.05 -4.84 -11.85
CA PRO A 116 6.68 -4.47 -10.58
C PRO A 116 7.39 -3.11 -10.61
N TYR A 117 8.03 -2.76 -11.74
CA TYR A 117 8.67 -1.47 -11.93
C TYR A 117 7.66 -0.31 -11.91
N GLU A 118 6.56 -0.42 -12.65
CA GLU A 118 5.49 0.58 -12.65
C GLU A 118 4.86 0.74 -11.27
N ALA A 119 4.61 -0.37 -10.56
CA ALA A 119 4.10 -0.35 -9.20
C ALA A 119 5.06 0.40 -8.25
N LEU A 120 6.37 0.16 -8.31
CA LEU A 120 7.36 0.90 -7.51
C LEU A 120 7.39 2.40 -7.86
N ALA A 121 7.24 2.75 -9.14
CA ALA A 121 7.20 4.14 -9.60
C ALA A 121 6.02 4.91 -8.99
N THR A 122 4.86 4.25 -8.78
CA THR A 122 3.70 4.88 -8.13
C THR A 122 3.98 5.35 -6.70
N GLY A 123 4.98 4.80 -6.02
CA GLY A 123 5.39 5.17 -4.66
C GLY A 123 6.64 6.04 -4.58
N THR A 124 7.29 6.34 -5.70
CA THR A 124 8.60 7.01 -5.73
C THR A 124 8.61 8.19 -6.69
N THR A 125 8.84 7.96 -7.98
CA THR A 125 8.97 9.02 -8.98
C THR A 125 7.63 9.70 -9.29
N ALA A 126 6.53 8.97 -9.30
CA ALA A 126 5.20 9.52 -9.59
C ALA A 126 4.73 10.55 -8.54
N PRO A 127 4.80 10.30 -7.21
CA PRO A 127 4.42 11.30 -6.22
C PRO A 127 5.36 12.51 -6.21
N ALA A 128 6.67 12.32 -6.45
CA ALA A 128 7.61 13.43 -6.59
C ALA A 128 7.24 14.34 -7.78
N ALA A 129 6.94 13.73 -8.93
CA ALA A 129 6.49 14.44 -10.12
C ALA A 129 5.15 15.17 -9.89
N PHE A 130 4.18 14.51 -9.25
CA PHE A 130 2.89 15.10 -8.92
C PHE A 130 3.03 16.33 -8.00
N LEU A 131 3.89 16.23 -6.98
CA LEU A 131 4.19 17.33 -6.05
C LEU A 131 5.18 18.35 -6.61
N ARG A 132 5.69 18.14 -7.84
CA ARG A 132 6.63 19.03 -8.53
C ARG A 132 7.92 19.29 -7.73
N THR A 133 8.41 18.26 -7.06
CA THR A 133 9.69 18.31 -6.34
C THR A 133 10.74 17.46 -7.07
N ALA A 134 11.98 17.92 -7.01
CA ALA A 134 13.15 17.18 -7.46
C ALA A 134 13.98 16.66 -6.29
N ASP A 135 13.58 16.93 -5.05
CA ASP A 135 14.37 16.65 -3.85
C ASP A 135 14.41 15.16 -3.53
N TRP A 136 13.35 14.41 -3.83
CA TRP A 136 13.26 12.97 -3.55
C TRP A 136 12.58 12.20 -4.69
N GLY A 137 12.33 10.91 -4.46
CA GLY A 137 11.58 10.04 -5.39
C GLY A 137 12.40 9.40 -6.51
N ALA A 138 13.68 9.79 -6.67
CA ALA A 138 14.64 9.06 -7.50
C ALA A 138 16.03 9.10 -6.86
N ILE A 139 16.87 8.14 -7.20
CA ILE A 139 18.27 8.10 -6.75
C ILE A 139 19.11 8.94 -7.72
N ALA A 140 19.53 10.12 -7.28
CA ALA A 140 20.40 11.00 -8.06
C ALA A 140 21.22 11.92 -7.14
N PRO A 141 22.41 12.39 -7.57
CA PRO A 141 23.17 13.40 -6.82
C PRO A 141 22.35 14.66 -6.55
N GLY A 142 22.50 15.22 -5.35
CA GLY A 142 21.79 16.43 -4.91
C GLY A 142 20.37 16.21 -4.39
N ARG A 143 19.89 14.96 -4.36
CA ARG A 143 18.59 14.58 -3.77
C ARG A 143 18.74 14.10 -2.33
N ASP A 144 17.64 14.12 -1.59
CA ASP A 144 17.51 13.57 -0.25
C ASP A 144 17.93 12.10 -0.24
N ALA A 145 18.73 11.75 0.77
CA ALA A 145 19.19 10.39 1.00
C ALA A 145 18.09 9.56 1.71
N ASP A 146 16.97 9.38 1.02
CA ASP A 146 15.82 8.57 1.41
C ASP A 146 15.80 7.28 0.57
N LEU A 147 16.23 6.17 1.17
CA LEU A 147 16.48 4.90 0.47
C LEU A 147 15.90 3.73 1.25
N VAL A 148 15.46 2.69 0.55
CA VAL A 148 15.14 1.39 1.14
C VAL A 148 16.05 0.35 0.51
N LEU A 149 16.82 -0.36 1.33
CA LEU A 149 17.66 -1.46 0.87
C LEU A 149 16.90 -2.78 1.05
N LEU A 150 16.82 -3.56 -0.03
CA LEU A 150 16.15 -4.85 -0.05
C LEU A 150 17.16 -6.00 -0.20
N GLU A 151 16.88 -7.13 0.43
CA GLU A 151 17.70 -8.35 0.36
C GLU A 151 17.42 -9.18 -0.90
N ALA A 152 16.37 -8.83 -1.65
CA ALA A 152 15.98 -9.51 -2.88
C ALA A 152 15.38 -8.54 -3.89
N ASP A 153 15.47 -8.90 -5.17
CA ASP A 153 15.03 -8.06 -6.29
C ASP A 153 13.50 -7.90 -6.33
N PRO A 154 12.96 -6.68 -6.12
CA PRO A 154 11.51 -6.44 -6.21
C PRO A 154 10.97 -6.48 -7.65
N LEU A 155 11.84 -6.46 -8.66
CA LEU A 155 11.42 -6.58 -10.06
C LEU A 155 11.14 -8.03 -10.46
N ALA A 156 11.79 -8.99 -9.79
CA ALA A 156 11.51 -10.41 -9.97
C ALA A 156 10.23 -10.84 -9.25
N ASP A 157 9.97 -10.28 -8.07
CA ASP A 157 8.73 -10.48 -7.30
C ASP A 157 8.50 -9.25 -6.40
N ILE A 158 7.37 -8.56 -6.59
CA ILE A 158 7.03 -7.37 -5.82
C ILE A 158 6.91 -7.63 -4.32
N ALA A 159 6.64 -8.88 -3.90
CA ALA A 159 6.62 -9.27 -2.51
C ALA A 159 8.00 -9.13 -1.82
N ASN A 160 9.10 -9.12 -2.59
CA ASN A 160 10.45 -8.88 -2.08
C ASN A 160 10.63 -7.50 -1.46
N THR A 161 9.72 -6.55 -1.70
CA THR A 161 9.71 -5.25 -1.01
C THR A 161 9.59 -5.38 0.52
N ARG A 162 9.15 -6.52 1.04
CA ARG A 162 9.11 -6.80 2.49
C ARG A 162 10.45 -7.24 3.08
N LYS A 163 11.41 -7.67 2.25
CA LYS A 163 12.73 -8.16 2.69
C LYS A 163 13.68 -6.97 2.87
N ILE A 164 13.38 -6.13 3.85
CA ILE A 164 14.07 -4.86 4.09
C ILE A 164 15.30 -5.11 4.96
N ALA A 165 16.49 -4.88 4.39
CA ALA A 165 17.77 -4.90 5.11
C ALA A 165 17.95 -3.64 5.97
N GLY A 166 17.39 -2.52 5.52
CA GLY A 166 17.34 -1.28 6.28
C GLY A 166 16.83 -0.10 5.45
N VAL A 167 16.68 1.03 6.10
CA VAL A 167 16.10 2.25 5.53
C VAL A 167 17.02 3.42 5.83
N MET A 168 17.33 4.23 4.83
CA MET A 168 17.98 5.52 5.02
C MET A 168 16.91 6.61 5.02
N VAL A 169 16.93 7.49 6.03
CA VAL A 169 16.03 8.64 6.14
C VAL A 169 16.88 9.89 6.31
N ARG A 170 16.88 10.77 5.30
CA ARG A 170 17.69 11.99 5.25
C ARG A 170 19.16 11.76 5.62
N GLY A 171 19.73 10.66 5.11
CA GLY A 171 21.11 10.27 5.38
C GLY A 171 21.35 9.51 6.69
N ARG A 172 20.34 9.36 7.56
CA ARG A 172 20.43 8.49 8.74
C ARG A 172 20.07 7.06 8.37
N TRP A 173 21.03 6.15 8.53
CA TRP A 173 20.80 4.73 8.32
C TRP A 173 20.07 4.09 9.51
N LEU A 174 19.00 3.36 9.22
CA LEU A 174 18.25 2.51 10.13
C LEU A 174 18.48 1.07 9.70
N ASP A 175 19.30 0.34 10.44
CA ASP A 175 19.49 -1.08 10.16
C ASP A 175 18.27 -1.92 10.60
N ARG A 176 18.26 -3.19 10.18
CA ARG A 176 17.23 -4.16 10.55
C ARG A 176 17.01 -4.25 12.06
N ALA A 177 18.09 -4.23 12.86
CA ALA A 177 18.02 -4.37 14.30
C ALA A 177 17.30 -3.18 14.98
N GLU A 178 17.60 -1.95 14.56
CA GLU A 178 16.91 -0.75 15.05
C GLU A 178 15.42 -0.77 14.67
N ILE A 179 15.08 -1.17 13.44
CA ILE A 179 13.69 -1.28 12.99
C ILE A 179 12.94 -2.35 13.80
N ASP A 180 13.56 -3.52 14.03
CA ASP A 180 12.97 -4.59 14.83
C ASP A 180 12.73 -4.20 16.30
N ALA A 181 13.68 -3.48 16.90
CA ALA A 181 13.53 -2.94 18.25
C ALA A 181 12.34 -1.96 18.32
N GLY A 182 12.20 -1.08 17.32
CA GLY A 182 11.06 -0.16 17.20
C GLY A 182 9.71 -0.89 17.08
N LEU A 183 9.63 -1.91 16.23
CA LEU A 183 8.45 -2.75 16.07
C LEU A 183 8.11 -3.50 17.37
N ALA A 184 9.10 -4.05 18.07
CA ALA A 184 8.91 -4.70 19.36
C ALA A 184 8.33 -3.73 20.41
N ALA A 185 8.85 -2.50 20.48
CA ALA A 185 8.34 -1.47 21.38
C ALA A 185 6.91 -1.01 21.03
N ILE A 186 6.52 -1.02 19.74
CA ILE A 186 5.13 -0.79 19.33
C ILE A 186 4.24 -1.95 19.76
N ALA A 187 4.65 -3.20 19.52
CA ALA A 187 3.89 -4.37 19.92
C ALA A 187 3.66 -4.42 21.44
N GLU A 188 4.67 -4.07 22.26
CA GLU A 188 4.52 -4.05 23.72
C GLU A 188 3.49 -3.02 24.19
N ARG A 189 3.42 -1.85 23.54
CA ARG A 189 2.42 -0.81 23.83
C ARG A 189 0.98 -1.23 23.50
N HIS A 190 0.80 -2.30 22.73
CA HIS A 190 -0.50 -2.76 22.24
C HIS A 190 -0.82 -4.22 22.61
N ARG A 191 0.01 -4.83 23.47
CA ARG A 191 -0.33 -6.07 24.19
C ARG A 191 -1.54 -5.83 25.09
#